data_AF-A0AAN7AEL0-F1
#
_entry.id   AF-A0AAN7AEL0-F1
#
_cell.length_a   1.000
_cell.length_b   1.000
_cell.length_c   1.000
_cell.angle_alpha   90.00
_cell.angle_beta   90.00
_cell.angle_gamma   90.00
#
_symmetry.space_group_name_H-M   'P 1'
#
loop_
_entity.id
_entity.type
_entity.pdbx_description
1 polymer ?
#
loop_
_entity_poly.entity_id
_entity_poly.type
_entity_poly.pdbx_seq_one_letter_code
_entity_poly.pdbx_strand_id
1 'polypeptide(L)'
;MSTELRGTARYELLSLICVINKVAIMVFPGRFSTGCLRCRQRKVKCDETKPGCRRCSIYGKPCTGYTDQFHFRHTRVKSESAAPPSPPVRQAQQLRRQSYEYQPHDVAVVPRAPEVSYEHASLCYFVSRFVSPDPADGFPAGHLSFLPGIYDNTKHGLLETATLSVAQMAAYNKFGGDKFKVQSYQNYGKAIRLLQDAVQSEDQATDDKVIAAILLLCTLKDINGEEAGDPSAHAPGLFYLIEKRGHQQMATSRGTELFFLALIRLQVYAFLHEDDAYVDPGAITTMWGVFDPLLRAMSFMSKTLSLRHKLMSFYDPSNTALPPSTSDTPIQPDHASVIQGCFEALDDFHAWDTEAAAYWQSMFEGRGVPTALGQAASRAPQGYDVETACTIILIRSARLILLMSMIAYIPDMADWGTLVLEQEVDMTINDILACVPYALGDVRPDGQPGSVQHDGAAAIMIHQSIRLVASCAYASSDQLEKANEILSRLNAGIGIRAAVGVRNEDLNHTRWAREQDELRARKAARWITSPSLVGEIEESPTTESPDILYSPLVFEEPWEVTG
;
A
#
# COMPACT_ATOMS: atom_id res chain seq x y z
N MET A 1 -33.29 -10.56 42.93
CA MET A 1 -32.53 -10.62 41.67
C MET A 1 -31.85 -9.27 41.37
N SER A 2 -31.15 -8.67 42.33
CA SER A 2 -30.54 -7.33 42.15
C SER A 2 -29.19 -7.17 42.86
N THR A 3 -28.46 -8.27 43.02
CA THR A 3 -27.18 -8.29 43.77
C THR A 3 -26.10 -9.18 43.15
N GLU A 4 -26.38 -10.03 42.16
CA GLU A 4 -25.37 -10.90 41.53
C GLU A 4 -24.67 -10.29 40.30
N LEU A 5 -25.17 -9.21 39.72
CA LEU A 5 -24.56 -8.54 38.55
C LEU A 5 -23.44 -7.54 38.88
N ARG A 6 -23.08 -7.36 40.16
CA ARG A 6 -21.96 -6.49 40.57
C ARG A 6 -20.66 -7.24 40.90
N GLY A 7 -20.68 -8.58 40.90
CA GLY A 7 -19.52 -9.41 41.19
C GLY A 7 -18.58 -9.59 40.00
N THR A 8 -19.13 -9.86 38.81
CA THR A 8 -18.35 -10.22 37.61
C THR A 8 -17.63 -9.03 36.97
N ALA A 9 -18.21 -7.83 37.01
CA ALA A 9 -17.57 -6.62 36.47
C ALA A 9 -16.35 -6.13 37.28
N ARG A 10 -16.17 -6.61 38.52
CA ARG A 10 -15.04 -6.22 39.38
C ARG A 10 -13.80 -7.11 39.20
N TYR A 11 -13.99 -8.36 38.76
CA TYR A 11 -12.89 -9.27 38.46
C TYR A 11 -12.26 -8.99 37.08
N GLU A 12 -13.04 -8.53 36.09
CA GLU A 12 -12.50 -8.14 34.78
C GLU A 12 -11.72 -6.82 34.82
N LEU A 13 -12.13 -5.85 35.65
CA LEU A 13 -11.38 -4.60 35.85
C LEU A 13 -10.04 -4.81 36.58
N LEU A 14 -9.94 -5.78 37.49
CA LEU A 14 -8.68 -6.12 38.16
C LEU A 14 -7.73 -6.93 37.27
N SER A 15 -8.27 -7.75 36.35
CA SER A 15 -7.46 -8.39 35.29
C SER A 15 -6.94 -7.38 34.27
N LEU A 16 -7.72 -6.35 33.91
CA LEU A 16 -7.26 -5.27 33.01
C LEU A 16 -6.13 -4.41 33.63
N ILE A 17 -6.19 -4.13 34.94
CA ILE A 17 -5.14 -3.37 35.65
C ILE A 17 -3.83 -4.17 35.78
N CYS A 18 -3.89 -5.50 35.78
CA CYS A 18 -2.72 -6.37 35.82
C CYS A 18 -2.00 -6.49 34.45
N VAL A 19 -2.75 -6.37 33.34
CA VAL A 19 -2.19 -6.38 31.97
C VAL A 19 -1.51 -5.04 31.64
N ILE A 20 -2.03 -3.91 32.15
CA ILE A 20 -1.45 -2.57 31.90
C ILE A 20 -0.11 -2.36 32.65
N ASN A 21 0.14 -3.09 33.75
CA ASN A 21 1.34 -2.92 34.58
C ASN A 21 2.50 -3.90 34.31
N LYS A 22 2.47 -4.65 33.19
CA LYS A 22 3.49 -5.68 32.89
C LYS A 22 4.27 -5.49 31.59
N VAL A 23 4.39 -4.26 31.09
CA VAL A 23 5.47 -3.90 30.15
C VAL A 23 6.65 -3.39 30.97
N ALA A 24 7.65 -4.26 31.05
CA ALA A 24 8.81 -4.16 31.92
C ALA A 24 9.59 -2.84 31.77
N ILE A 25 9.92 -2.29 32.94
CA ILE A 25 11.02 -1.36 33.20
C ILE A 25 12.29 -1.92 32.54
N MET A 26 12.66 -1.38 31.38
CA MET A 26 13.98 -1.60 30.81
C MET A 26 14.94 -0.62 31.50
N VAL A 27 15.74 -1.17 32.41
CA VAL A 27 16.88 -0.50 33.04
C VAL A 27 17.80 0.00 31.92
N PHE A 28 17.93 1.32 31.78
CA PHE A 28 18.90 1.95 30.86
C PHE A 28 20.30 1.39 31.12
N PRO A 29 20.93 0.65 30.17
CA PRO A 29 22.35 0.36 30.30
C PRO A 29 23.10 1.67 30.06
N GLY A 30 23.91 2.09 31.03
CA GLY A 30 24.75 3.26 30.92
C GLY A 30 25.65 3.24 29.67
N ARG A 31 26.12 4.44 29.32
CA ARG A 31 27.17 4.80 28.33
C ARG A 31 27.71 3.61 27.50
N PHE A 32 27.33 3.56 26.22
CA PHE A 32 27.77 2.55 25.27
C PHE A 32 29.30 2.38 25.28
N SER A 33 29.77 1.13 25.35
CA SER A 33 31.19 0.77 25.34
C SER A 33 31.86 1.21 24.04
N THR A 34 32.98 1.92 24.17
CA THR A 34 33.87 2.39 23.09
C THR A 34 34.79 1.31 22.51
N GLY A 35 34.66 0.06 22.96
CA GLY A 35 35.50 -1.05 22.51
C GLY A 35 35.25 -1.47 21.06
N CYS A 36 36.23 -2.14 20.45
CA CYS A 36 36.08 -2.68 19.10
C CYS A 36 34.94 -3.70 19.02
N LEU A 37 34.36 -3.88 17.83
CA LEU A 37 33.20 -4.76 17.62
C LEU A 37 33.43 -6.17 18.16
N ARG A 38 34.62 -6.73 17.95
CA ARG A 38 34.94 -8.08 18.42
C ARG A 38 35.09 -8.18 19.94
N CYS A 39 35.63 -7.16 20.61
CA CYS A 39 35.68 -7.14 22.07
C CYS A 39 34.29 -6.97 22.67
N ARG A 40 33.42 -6.19 22.03
CA ARG A 40 32.00 -6.04 22.41
C ARG A 40 31.25 -7.36 22.29
N GLN A 41 31.38 -8.07 21.16
CA GLN A 41 30.79 -9.40 20.97
C GLN A 41 31.27 -10.41 22.02
N ARG A 42 32.56 -10.36 22.35
CA ARG A 42 33.17 -11.23 23.37
C ARG A 42 32.90 -10.78 24.81
N LYS A 43 32.21 -9.65 25.03
CA LYS A 43 31.97 -9.04 26.35
C LYS A 43 33.24 -8.88 27.20
N VAL A 44 34.37 -8.52 26.56
CA VAL A 44 35.65 -8.25 27.23
C VAL A 44 36.04 -6.78 27.07
N LYS A 45 36.77 -6.24 28.06
CA LYS A 45 37.27 -4.85 28.00
C LYS A 45 38.27 -4.70 26.86
N CYS A 46 38.00 -3.77 25.95
CA CYS A 46 38.89 -3.44 24.85
C CYS A 46 39.97 -2.46 25.33
N ASP A 47 41.16 -2.58 24.78
CA ASP A 47 42.30 -1.70 25.02
C ASP A 47 42.40 -0.51 24.05
N GLU A 48 41.47 -0.40 23.10
CA GLU A 48 41.27 0.77 22.21
C GLU A 48 42.48 1.18 21.33
N THR A 49 43.49 0.32 21.20
CA THR A 49 44.64 0.58 20.32
C THR A 49 44.25 0.54 18.83
N LYS A 50 44.73 1.51 18.05
CA LYS A 50 44.55 1.59 16.60
C LYS A 50 45.86 1.17 15.89
N PRO A 51 45.83 0.46 14.75
CA PRO A 51 44.67 0.10 13.91
C PRO A 51 43.87 -1.14 14.37
N GLY A 52 44.32 -1.86 15.39
CA GLY A 52 43.59 -2.99 15.97
C GLY A 52 43.94 -3.24 17.44
N CYS A 53 42.98 -3.80 18.17
CA CYS A 53 43.10 -4.03 19.60
C CYS A 53 44.12 -5.14 19.93
N ARG A 54 44.97 -4.97 20.96
CA ARG A 54 45.95 -6.01 21.35
C ARG A 54 45.25 -7.27 21.84
N ARG A 55 44.06 -7.14 22.43
CA ARG A 55 43.23 -8.30 22.83
C ARG A 55 42.78 -9.15 21.64
N CYS A 56 42.62 -8.54 20.48
CA CYS A 56 42.24 -9.17 19.23
C CYS A 56 43.46 -9.87 18.61
N SER A 57 44.62 -9.23 18.69
CA SER A 57 45.91 -9.79 18.27
C SER A 57 46.28 -11.04 19.07
N ILE A 58 46.20 -10.99 20.41
CA ILE A 58 46.46 -12.16 21.26
C ILE A 58 45.44 -13.28 21.02
N TYR A 59 44.20 -12.93 20.68
CA TYR A 59 43.15 -13.89 20.34
C TYR A 59 43.33 -14.56 18.97
N GLY A 60 44.30 -14.12 18.16
CA GLY A 60 44.61 -14.73 16.87
C GLY A 60 43.56 -14.50 15.78
N LYS A 61 42.72 -13.46 15.90
CA LYS A 61 41.69 -13.12 14.89
C LYS A 61 41.73 -11.61 14.55
N PRO A 62 41.55 -11.20 13.27
CA PRO A 62 41.76 -9.82 12.80
C PRO A 62 40.73 -8.82 13.36
N CYS A 63 41.16 -7.74 14.01
CA CYS A 63 40.26 -6.75 14.61
C CYS A 63 39.36 -6.08 13.54
N THR A 64 38.04 -6.25 13.64
CA THR A 64 37.05 -5.69 12.68
C THR A 64 36.77 -4.19 12.87
N GLY A 65 37.68 -3.48 13.53
CA GLY A 65 37.56 -2.05 13.80
C GLY A 65 36.62 -1.67 14.95
N TYR A 66 36.58 -0.36 15.20
CA TYR A 66 35.71 0.32 16.15
C TYR A 66 34.51 0.88 15.38
N THR A 67 33.32 0.84 15.95
CA THR A 67 32.16 1.51 15.33
C THR A 67 32.37 3.02 15.40
N ASP A 68 32.37 3.70 14.26
CA ASP A 68 32.24 5.16 14.24
C ASP A 68 30.81 5.53 14.65
N GLN A 69 30.64 5.83 15.92
CA GLN A 69 29.46 6.53 16.40
C GLN A 69 29.73 8.02 16.21
N PHE A 70 29.15 8.61 15.17
CA PHE A 70 29.01 10.06 15.06
C PHE A 70 28.15 10.57 16.21
N HIS A 71 28.80 10.98 17.31
CA HIS A 71 28.13 11.67 18.40
C HIS A 71 28.06 13.17 18.07
N PHE A 72 26.83 13.66 17.87
CA PHE A 72 26.49 15.07 17.94
C PHE A 72 26.94 15.63 19.30
N ARG A 73 28.00 16.45 19.31
CA ARG A 73 28.29 17.34 20.44
C ARG A 73 27.44 18.59 20.30
N HIS A 74 26.34 18.66 21.05
CA HIS A 74 25.83 19.95 21.51
C HIS A 74 26.86 20.59 22.44
N THR A 75 27.69 21.50 21.93
CA THR A 75 28.47 22.40 22.79
C THR A 75 27.53 23.43 23.40
N ARG A 76 27.05 23.11 24.61
CA ARG A 76 26.51 24.08 25.55
C ARG A 76 27.70 24.89 26.08
N VAL A 77 27.84 26.13 25.63
CA VAL A 77 28.78 27.09 26.23
C VAL A 77 28.27 27.40 27.64
N LYS A 78 29.02 26.97 28.65
CA LYS A 78 28.94 27.50 30.01
C LYS A 78 30.29 28.14 30.33
N SER A 79 30.22 29.42 30.67
CA SER A 79 31.24 30.21 31.32
C SER A 79 31.73 29.57 32.62
N GLU A 80 33.04 29.59 32.87
CA GLU A 80 33.65 30.04 34.13
C GLU A 80 35.19 29.98 34.08
N SER A 81 35.78 31.17 34.26
CA SER A 81 37.00 31.52 35.01
C SER A 81 38.07 30.45 35.35
N ALA A 82 39.30 30.67 34.87
CA ALA A 82 40.54 30.67 35.68
C ALA A 82 41.77 31.10 34.84
N ALA A 83 42.48 32.15 35.27
CA ALA A 83 43.84 32.52 34.84
C ALA A 83 44.88 31.60 35.55
N PRO A 84 46.17 31.45 35.13
CA PRO A 84 47.23 32.51 35.13
C PRO A 84 48.38 32.24 34.11
N PRO A 85 49.64 32.73 34.26
CA PRO A 85 50.17 34.09 34.49
C PRO A 85 51.09 34.60 33.33
N SER A 86 51.35 35.91 33.30
CA SER A 86 52.50 36.57 32.62
C SER A 86 53.53 37.00 33.71
N PRO A 87 54.79 37.50 33.46
CA PRO A 87 55.31 38.24 32.29
C PRO A 87 56.85 37.93 32.02
N PRO A 88 57.80 38.78 31.51
CA PRO A 88 57.95 40.24 31.63
C PRO A 88 58.08 41.05 30.31
N VAL A 89 57.80 42.33 30.49
CA VAL A 89 57.87 43.48 29.55
C VAL A 89 59.28 44.09 29.55
N ARG A 90 59.72 44.67 28.41
CA ARG A 90 60.55 45.90 28.20
C ARG A 90 61.14 45.81 26.78
N GLN A 91 61.26 46.83 25.94
CA GLN A 91 61.09 48.28 26.02
C GLN A 91 60.92 48.79 24.58
N ALA A 92 60.11 49.81 24.39
CA ALA A 92 59.96 50.52 23.14
C ALA A 92 61.20 51.35 22.81
N GLN A 93 61.54 51.49 21.51
CA GLN A 93 61.99 52.76 20.97
C GLN A 93 61.69 52.90 19.48
N GLN A 94 61.07 54.03 19.18
CA GLN A 94 60.57 54.54 17.91
C GLN A 94 61.66 54.62 16.83
N LEU A 95 61.27 54.50 15.56
CA LEU A 95 61.63 55.46 14.50
C LEU A 95 60.72 55.25 13.25
N ARG A 96 59.69 56.12 13.16
CA ARG A 96 59.08 56.79 11.99
C ARG A 96 59.17 56.20 10.56
N ARG A 97 58.01 56.37 9.87
CA ARG A 97 57.71 56.39 8.41
C ARG A 97 57.30 55.03 7.84
N GLN A 98 56.21 54.86 7.08
CA GLN A 98 55.37 55.80 6.33
C GLN A 98 53.98 55.18 6.15
N SER A 99 52.98 56.05 6.15
CA SER A 99 51.57 55.78 5.83
C SER A 99 51.39 55.12 4.45
N TYR A 100 50.79 53.94 4.44
CA TYR A 100 49.95 53.50 3.32
C TYR A 100 48.52 53.48 3.80
N GLU A 101 47.74 54.40 3.25
CA GLU A 101 46.30 54.52 3.42
C GLU A 101 45.65 53.32 2.73
N TYR A 102 45.30 52.29 3.51
CA TYR A 102 44.50 51.17 3.02
C TYR A 102 43.03 51.59 3.08
N GLN A 103 42.47 51.94 1.92
CA GLN A 103 41.02 52.09 1.80
C GLN A 103 40.37 50.71 1.99
N PRO A 104 39.34 50.57 2.84
CA PRO A 104 38.56 49.35 2.86
C PRO A 104 37.78 49.29 1.55
N HIS A 105 38.19 48.40 0.64
CA HIS A 105 37.32 48.02 -0.46
C HIS A 105 36.06 47.39 0.13
N ASP A 106 34.92 47.99 -0.18
CA ASP A 106 33.61 47.42 0.04
C ASP A 106 33.62 45.98 -0.49
N VAL A 107 33.56 45.01 0.43
CA VAL A 107 33.32 43.62 0.07
C VAL A 107 31.89 43.62 -0.46
N ALA A 108 31.74 43.54 -1.78
CA ALA A 108 30.45 43.35 -2.41
C ALA A 108 29.80 42.13 -1.76
N VAL A 109 28.79 42.38 -0.90
CA VAL A 109 27.94 41.34 -0.35
C VAL A 109 27.17 40.79 -1.53
N VAL A 110 27.69 39.72 -2.14
CA VAL A 110 26.93 38.96 -3.13
C VAL A 110 25.67 38.51 -2.42
N PRO A 111 24.47 38.98 -2.82
CA PRO A 111 23.23 38.54 -2.21
C PRO A 111 23.17 37.04 -2.41
N ARG A 112 23.22 36.29 -1.31
CA ARG A 112 23.01 34.84 -1.36
C ARG A 112 21.64 34.64 -1.97
N ALA A 113 21.55 33.91 -3.08
CA ALA A 113 20.28 33.62 -3.72
C ALA A 113 19.30 33.11 -2.66
N PRO A 114 18.03 33.57 -2.64
CA PRO A 114 17.07 33.16 -1.63
C PRO A 114 16.99 31.64 -1.61
N GLU A 115 17.31 31.03 -0.47
CA GLU A 115 17.19 29.59 -0.30
C GLU A 115 15.70 29.26 -0.41
N VAL A 116 15.33 28.49 -1.45
CA VAL A 116 13.96 28.00 -1.61
C VAL A 116 13.62 27.20 -0.36
N SER A 117 12.49 27.53 0.27
CA SER A 117 12.03 26.80 1.46
C SER A 117 11.85 25.32 1.11
N TYR A 118 12.57 24.44 1.80
CA TYR A 118 12.48 22.99 1.64
C TYR A 118 11.05 22.50 1.86
N GLU A 119 10.33 23.10 2.82
CA GLU A 119 8.93 22.79 3.10
C GLU A 119 8.05 23.15 1.90
N HIS A 120 8.19 24.36 1.37
CA HIS A 120 7.40 24.82 0.24
C HIS A 120 7.65 23.99 -1.02
N ALA A 121 8.92 23.72 -1.35
CA ALA A 121 9.28 22.88 -2.48
C ALA A 121 8.71 21.45 -2.35
N SER A 122 8.75 20.89 -1.13
CA SER A 122 8.18 19.57 -0.86
C SER A 122 6.67 19.54 -1.05
N LEU A 123 5.95 20.53 -0.50
CA LEU A 123 4.50 20.64 -0.62
C LEU A 123 4.06 20.82 -2.07
N CYS A 124 4.69 21.73 -2.82
CA CYS A 124 4.39 21.94 -4.24
C CYS A 124 4.62 20.66 -5.06
N TYR A 125 5.71 19.96 -4.80
CA TYR A 125 5.98 18.68 -5.46
C TYR A 125 4.91 17.64 -5.10
N PHE A 126 4.57 17.52 -3.82
CA PHE A 126 3.59 16.53 -3.36
C PHE A 126 2.21 16.79 -3.95
N VAL A 127 1.71 18.03 -3.88
CA VAL A 127 0.40 18.39 -4.42
C VAL A 127 0.34 18.21 -5.94
N SER A 128 1.38 18.65 -6.67
CA SER A 128 1.38 18.53 -8.14
C SER A 128 1.46 17.08 -8.65
N ARG A 129 1.90 16.13 -7.82
CA ARG A 129 2.20 14.76 -8.24
C ARG A 129 1.32 13.69 -7.60
N PHE A 130 0.92 13.87 -6.34
CA PHE A 130 0.22 12.86 -5.53
C PHE A 130 -1.17 13.30 -5.07
N VAL A 131 -1.61 14.52 -5.41
CA VAL A 131 -2.97 14.97 -5.14
C VAL A 131 -3.69 15.13 -6.47
N SER A 132 -4.81 14.44 -6.65
CA SER A 132 -5.66 14.63 -7.82
C SER A 132 -6.37 15.98 -7.76
N PRO A 133 -6.59 16.65 -8.90
CA PRO A 133 -7.39 17.87 -8.94
C PRO A 133 -8.81 17.58 -8.43
N ASP A 134 -9.41 18.54 -7.75
CA ASP A 134 -10.81 18.47 -7.30
C ASP A 134 -11.72 18.48 -8.53
N PRO A 135 -12.39 17.37 -8.87
CA PRO A 135 -13.34 17.41 -9.96
C PRO A 135 -14.53 18.25 -9.50
N ALA A 136 -14.82 19.34 -10.22
CA ALA A 136 -16.05 20.11 -10.01
C ALA A 136 -17.30 19.21 -10.08
N ASP A 137 -17.19 18.04 -10.73
CA ASP A 137 -18.22 17.05 -10.96
C ASP A 137 -17.87 15.70 -10.32
N GLY A 138 -18.30 15.50 -9.07
CA GLY A 138 -18.74 14.20 -8.58
C GLY A 138 -17.71 13.07 -8.34
N PHE A 139 -18.24 12.07 -7.66
CA PHE A 139 -17.61 10.91 -7.03
C PHE A 139 -17.21 9.79 -8.04
N PRO A 140 -16.21 8.93 -7.79
CA PRO A 140 -15.25 9.02 -6.70
C PRO A 140 -14.40 10.27 -6.86
N ALA A 141 -14.27 11.02 -5.77
CA ALA A 141 -13.36 12.16 -5.72
C ALA A 141 -11.93 11.62 -5.90
N GLY A 142 -11.07 12.41 -6.54
CA GLY A 142 -9.70 12.01 -6.83
C GLY A 142 -8.90 11.67 -5.56
N HIS A 143 -7.65 11.22 -5.70
CA HIS A 143 -6.84 10.88 -4.54
C HIS A 143 -6.41 12.14 -3.77
N LEU A 144 -6.85 12.28 -2.52
CA LEU A 144 -6.52 13.39 -1.63
C LEU A 144 -6.97 14.77 -2.16
N SER A 145 -7.98 14.82 -3.03
CA SER A 145 -8.49 16.07 -3.62
C SER A 145 -8.98 17.06 -2.57
N PHE A 146 -9.43 16.59 -1.41
CA PHE A 146 -9.80 17.47 -0.29
C PHE A 146 -8.62 18.27 0.30
N LEU A 147 -7.37 17.80 0.14
CA LEU A 147 -6.23 18.26 0.92
C LEU A 147 -5.94 19.76 0.75
N PRO A 148 -5.92 20.34 -0.47
CA PRO A 148 -5.70 21.77 -0.64
C PRO A 148 -6.76 22.64 0.05
N GLY A 149 -8.00 22.15 0.18
CA GLY A 149 -9.11 22.88 0.79
C GLY A 149 -9.07 22.89 2.33
N ILE A 150 -8.43 21.90 2.97
CA ILE A 150 -8.38 21.78 4.44
C ILE A 150 -7.02 22.10 5.07
N TYR A 151 -5.98 22.20 4.24
CA TYR A 151 -4.62 22.47 4.68
C TYR A 151 -4.40 23.96 4.98
N ASP A 152 -3.90 24.26 6.17
CA ASP A 152 -3.66 25.63 6.63
C ASP A 152 -2.17 25.91 6.83
N ASN A 153 -1.56 26.67 5.91
CA ASN A 153 -0.15 27.05 5.94
C ASN A 153 0.28 27.81 7.22
N THR A 154 -0.67 28.38 7.98
CA THR A 154 -0.35 29.13 9.22
C THR A 154 -0.36 28.24 10.46
N LYS A 155 -0.88 27.02 10.34
CA LYS A 155 -0.99 26.07 11.45
C LYS A 155 0.07 24.98 11.35
N HIS A 156 0.34 24.39 12.51
CA HIS A 156 1.25 23.24 12.65
C HIS A 156 0.56 22.11 13.40
N GLY A 157 -0.70 21.86 13.04
CA GLY A 157 -1.54 20.83 13.61
C GLY A 157 -1.20 19.43 13.09
N LEU A 158 -2.06 18.46 13.42
CA LEU A 158 -1.91 17.07 13.04
C LEU A 158 -1.83 16.91 11.51
N LEU A 159 -2.85 17.42 10.80
CA LEU A 159 -2.92 17.36 9.34
C LEU A 159 -1.68 17.99 8.70
N GLU A 160 -1.35 19.23 9.08
CA GLU A 160 -0.26 19.97 8.43
C GLU A 160 1.09 19.28 8.64
N THR A 161 1.32 18.75 9.85
CA THR A 161 2.53 17.99 10.18
C THR A 161 2.61 16.67 9.41
N ALA A 162 1.50 15.93 9.27
CA ALA A 162 1.44 14.69 8.50
C ALA A 162 1.68 14.96 7.00
N THR A 163 1.07 16.00 6.44
CA THR A 163 1.26 16.41 5.04
C THR A 163 2.73 16.79 4.77
N LEU A 164 3.34 17.60 5.64
CA LEU A 164 4.76 17.94 5.52
C LEU A 164 5.65 16.70 5.58
N SER A 165 5.33 15.74 6.46
CA SER A 165 6.06 14.49 6.58
C SER A 165 6.08 13.71 5.26
N VAL A 166 4.91 13.45 4.66
CA VAL A 166 4.80 12.69 3.41
C VAL A 166 5.38 13.46 2.23
N ALA A 167 5.16 14.78 2.17
CA ALA A 167 5.67 15.63 1.11
C ALA A 167 7.21 15.66 1.10
N GLN A 168 7.84 15.73 2.27
CA GLN A 168 9.30 15.71 2.39
C GLN A 168 9.89 14.33 2.02
N MET A 169 9.18 13.24 2.33
CA MET A 169 9.62 11.90 1.87
C MET A 169 9.52 11.77 0.35
N ALA A 170 8.42 12.24 -0.23
CA ALA A 170 8.24 12.27 -1.69
C ALA A 170 9.34 13.11 -2.37
N ALA A 171 9.63 14.29 -1.82
CA ALA A 171 10.71 15.15 -2.27
C ALA A 171 12.09 14.49 -2.14
N TYR A 172 12.34 13.77 -1.05
CA TYR A 172 13.57 12.97 -0.88
C TYR A 172 13.73 11.93 -1.99
N ASN A 173 12.67 11.18 -2.31
CA ASN A 173 12.72 10.18 -3.38
C ASN A 173 13.00 10.80 -4.75
N LYS A 174 12.56 12.04 -4.99
CA LYS A 174 12.74 12.74 -6.26
C LYS A 174 14.07 13.48 -6.38
N PHE A 175 14.41 14.27 -5.38
CA PHE A 175 15.52 15.22 -5.41
C PHE A 175 16.75 14.73 -4.62
N GLY A 176 16.60 13.67 -3.83
CA GLY A 176 17.62 13.22 -2.89
C GLY A 176 17.82 14.20 -1.73
N GLY A 177 18.90 14.02 -0.96
CA GLY A 177 19.30 14.93 0.10
C GLY A 177 18.81 14.54 1.49
N ASP A 178 19.76 14.25 2.39
CA ASP A 178 19.48 13.73 3.74
C ASP A 178 18.59 14.65 4.58
N LYS A 179 18.61 15.95 4.31
CA LYS A 179 17.77 16.92 5.01
C LYS A 179 16.27 16.62 4.84
N PHE A 180 15.82 16.29 3.63
CA PHE A 180 14.42 15.95 3.38
C PHE A 180 14.02 14.68 4.16
N LYS A 181 14.85 13.63 4.12
CA LYS A 181 14.61 12.38 4.85
C LYS A 181 14.55 12.60 6.36
N VAL A 182 15.51 13.34 6.92
CA VAL A 182 15.55 13.64 8.37
C VAL A 182 14.34 14.46 8.81
N GLN A 183 13.99 15.50 8.06
CA GLN A 183 12.82 16.33 8.39
C GLN A 183 11.51 15.55 8.27
N SER A 184 11.40 14.68 7.26
CA SER A 184 10.25 13.80 7.11
C SER A 184 10.03 12.94 8.35
N TYR A 185 11.05 12.22 8.85
CA TYR A 185 10.88 11.41 10.07
C TYR A 185 10.64 12.22 11.34
N GLN A 186 11.20 13.43 11.44
CA GLN A 186 10.91 14.33 12.57
C GLN A 186 9.42 14.73 12.59
N ASN A 187 8.88 15.09 11.42
CA ASN A 187 7.47 15.40 11.24
C ASN A 187 6.60 14.16 11.44
N TYR A 188 6.98 13.00 10.93
CA TYR A 188 6.30 11.72 11.19
C TYR A 188 6.15 11.46 12.69
N GLY A 189 7.26 11.49 13.44
CA GLY A 189 7.23 11.26 14.89
C GLY A 189 6.41 12.33 15.64
N LYS A 190 6.38 13.58 15.15
CA LYS A 190 5.52 14.63 15.70
C LYS A 190 4.04 14.38 15.38
N ALA A 191 3.72 13.97 14.16
CA ALA A 191 2.36 13.64 13.74
C ALA A 191 1.79 12.47 14.56
N ILE A 192 2.59 11.44 14.85
CA ILE A 192 2.15 10.33 15.72
C ILE A 192 1.77 10.81 17.13
N ARG A 193 2.55 11.71 17.74
CA ARG A 193 2.21 12.28 19.06
C ARG A 193 0.92 13.10 19.00
N LEU A 194 0.78 13.96 17.99
CA LEU A 194 -0.43 14.76 17.79
C LEU A 194 -1.66 13.87 17.53
N LEU A 195 -1.48 12.77 16.80
CA LEU A 195 -2.53 11.79 16.54
C LEU A 195 -2.96 11.10 17.83
N GLN A 196 -2.00 10.66 18.65
CA GLN A 196 -2.26 10.04 19.96
C GLN A 196 -3.03 10.98 20.90
N ASP A 197 -2.76 12.28 20.85
CA ASP A 197 -3.49 13.28 21.63
C ASP A 197 -4.92 13.48 21.06
N ALA A 198 -5.06 13.58 19.74
CA ALA A 198 -6.36 13.80 19.09
C ALA A 198 -7.34 12.63 19.30
N VAL A 199 -6.87 11.39 19.28
CA VAL A 199 -7.74 10.21 19.44
C VAL A 199 -8.17 9.96 20.89
N GLN A 200 -7.58 10.66 21.88
CA GLN A 200 -8.01 10.56 23.28
C GLN A 200 -9.32 11.31 23.56
N SER A 201 -9.69 12.28 22.72
CA SER A 201 -10.94 13.03 22.84
C SER A 201 -11.96 12.51 21.83
N GLU A 202 -13.17 12.18 22.30
CA GLU A 202 -14.20 11.62 21.41
C GLU A 202 -14.60 12.53 20.26
N ASP A 203 -14.71 13.84 20.53
CA ASP A 203 -15.10 14.84 19.53
C ASP A 203 -14.00 15.08 18.48
N GLN A 204 -12.74 14.99 18.89
CA GLN A 204 -11.61 15.19 17.97
C GLN A 204 -11.30 13.94 17.15
N ALA A 205 -11.52 12.76 17.71
CA ALA A 205 -11.22 11.48 17.05
C ALA A 205 -11.99 11.29 15.74
N THR A 206 -13.19 11.86 15.62
CA THR A 206 -14.06 11.74 14.44
C THR A 206 -13.85 12.85 13.40
N ASP A 207 -12.95 13.80 13.67
CA ASP A 207 -12.62 14.90 12.75
C ASP A 207 -11.97 14.37 11.46
N ASP A 208 -12.41 14.90 10.32
CA ASP A 208 -11.88 14.64 8.98
C ASP A 208 -10.35 14.76 8.92
N LYS A 209 -9.77 15.71 9.68
CA LYS A 209 -8.31 15.91 9.76
C LYS A 209 -7.58 14.72 10.38
N VAL A 210 -8.21 13.97 11.28
CA VAL A 210 -7.62 12.76 11.87
C VAL A 210 -7.54 11.66 10.84
N ILE A 211 -8.64 11.38 10.12
CA ILE A 211 -8.66 10.36 9.06
C ILE A 211 -7.69 10.73 7.93
N ALA A 212 -7.72 12.00 7.49
CA ALA A 212 -6.78 12.51 6.49
C ALA A 212 -5.32 12.32 6.90
N ALA A 213 -4.97 12.63 8.15
CA ALA A 213 -3.62 12.44 8.67
C ALA A 213 -3.22 10.96 8.70
N ILE A 214 -4.10 10.05 9.12
CA ILE A 214 -3.83 8.60 9.10
C ILE A 214 -3.56 8.14 7.67
N LEU A 215 -4.39 8.56 6.70
CA LEU A 215 -4.20 8.23 5.28
C LEU A 215 -2.87 8.75 4.73
N LEU A 216 -2.47 9.98 5.07
CA LEU A 216 -1.18 10.56 4.69
C LEU A 216 0.00 9.79 5.30
N LEU A 217 -0.12 9.32 6.55
CA LEU A 217 0.89 8.48 7.19
C LEU A 217 1.00 7.10 6.53
N CYS A 218 -0.13 6.52 6.10
CA CYS A 218 -0.13 5.31 5.27
C CYS A 218 0.56 5.56 3.91
N THR A 219 0.25 6.67 3.24
CA THR A 219 0.90 7.06 1.98
C THR A 219 2.40 7.28 2.15
N LEU A 220 2.85 7.86 3.27
CA LEU A 220 4.29 7.95 3.58
C LEU A 220 4.95 6.57 3.66
N LYS A 221 4.27 5.56 4.20
CA LYS A 221 4.81 4.19 4.21
C LYS A 221 4.98 3.66 2.78
N ASP A 222 4.00 3.85 1.90
CA ASP A 222 4.11 3.41 0.49
C ASP A 222 5.28 4.07 -0.25
N ILE A 223 5.45 5.38 -0.03
CA ILE A 223 6.53 6.17 -0.63
C ILE A 223 7.88 5.78 -0.02
N ASN A 224 7.97 5.51 1.28
CA ASN A 224 9.24 5.17 1.93
C ASN A 224 9.69 3.73 1.62
N GLY A 225 8.77 2.77 1.59
CA GLY A 225 9.04 1.36 1.31
C GLY A 225 9.83 0.59 2.39
N GLU A 226 10.19 1.22 3.52
CA GLU A 226 10.74 0.51 4.68
C GLU A 226 9.65 0.24 5.72
N GLU A 227 9.46 -1.04 6.08
CA GLU A 227 8.76 -1.45 7.30
C GLU A 227 9.68 -1.29 8.51
N ALA A 228 9.96 -0.06 8.92
CA ALA A 228 10.53 0.19 10.24
C ALA A 228 9.45 -0.10 11.32
N GLY A 229 9.27 -1.37 11.66
CA GLY A 229 8.39 -1.82 12.73
C GLY A 229 6.91 -1.81 12.33
N ASP A 230 6.42 -2.96 11.89
CA ASP A 230 5.02 -3.30 11.62
C ASP A 230 4.33 -2.49 10.48
N PRO A 231 4.04 -3.14 9.34
CA PRO A 231 3.30 -2.53 8.23
C PRO A 231 1.89 -2.07 8.63
N SER A 232 1.30 -2.59 9.71
CA SER A 232 -0.14 -2.60 9.94
C SER A 232 -0.72 -1.70 11.05
N ALA A 233 0.11 -1.05 11.86
CA ALA A 233 -0.35 -0.45 13.13
C ALA A 233 -1.50 0.57 13.04
N HIS A 234 -1.79 1.13 11.85
CA HIS A 234 -2.88 2.09 11.67
C HIS A 234 -4.21 1.48 11.22
N ALA A 235 -4.22 0.28 10.62
CA ALA A 235 -5.44 -0.28 10.04
C ALA A 235 -6.52 -0.59 11.09
N PRO A 236 -6.22 -1.23 12.24
CA PRO A 236 -7.24 -1.45 13.27
C PRO A 236 -7.81 -0.13 13.84
N GLY A 237 -6.95 0.86 14.05
CA GLY A 237 -7.36 2.18 14.50
C GLY A 237 -8.20 2.92 13.46
N LEU A 238 -7.81 2.85 12.18
CA LEU A 238 -8.55 3.44 11.07
C LEU A 238 -9.94 2.81 10.94
N PHE A 239 -10.04 1.48 11.01
CA PHE A 239 -11.31 0.77 10.99
C PHE A 239 -12.25 1.27 12.10
N TYR A 240 -11.77 1.28 13.34
CA TYR A 240 -12.56 1.73 14.49
C TYR A 240 -13.03 3.19 14.33
N LEU A 241 -12.19 4.09 13.82
CA LEU A 241 -12.56 5.49 13.62
C LEU A 241 -13.58 5.66 12.48
N ILE A 242 -13.46 4.91 11.39
CA ILE A 242 -14.44 4.92 10.30
C ILE A 242 -15.79 4.37 10.79
N GLU A 243 -15.78 3.28 11.54
CA GLU A 243 -16.98 2.72 12.16
C GLU A 243 -17.63 3.73 13.13
N LYS A 244 -16.83 4.40 13.96
CA LYS A 244 -17.31 5.43 14.90
C LYS A 244 -17.93 6.65 14.21
N ARG A 245 -17.39 7.10 13.07
CA ARG A 245 -17.98 8.18 12.25
C ARG A 245 -19.33 7.76 11.64
N GLY A 246 -19.51 6.47 11.41
CA GLY A 246 -20.75 5.88 10.92
C GLY A 246 -21.19 6.44 9.56
N HIS A 247 -22.46 6.22 9.23
CA HIS A 247 -23.08 6.57 7.94
C HIS A 247 -23.02 8.07 7.60
N GLN A 248 -22.94 8.95 8.61
CA GLN A 248 -22.99 10.41 8.40
C GLN A 248 -21.80 10.93 7.59
N GLN A 249 -20.68 10.20 7.55
CA GLN A 249 -19.53 10.58 6.73
C GLN A 249 -19.84 10.55 5.22
N MET A 250 -20.89 9.84 4.79
CA MET A 250 -21.39 9.82 3.40
C MET A 250 -22.13 11.11 3.00
N ALA A 251 -22.46 11.99 3.96
CA ALA A 251 -23.27 13.18 3.69
C ALA A 251 -22.47 14.34 3.05
N THR A 252 -21.15 14.23 2.97
CA THR A 252 -20.28 15.28 2.42
C THR A 252 -19.29 14.68 1.43
N SER A 253 -18.99 15.39 0.33
CA SER A 253 -18.02 14.91 -0.68
C SER A 253 -16.68 14.51 -0.04
N ARG A 254 -16.14 15.35 0.85
CA ARG A 254 -14.90 15.08 1.59
C ARG A 254 -15.00 13.85 2.51
N GLY A 255 -16.09 13.73 3.25
CA GLY A 255 -16.30 12.58 4.13
C GLY A 255 -16.36 11.27 3.35
N THR A 256 -17.02 11.30 2.18
CA THR A 256 -17.08 10.16 1.26
C THR A 256 -15.70 9.85 0.68
N GLU A 257 -14.94 10.83 0.19
CA GLU A 257 -13.58 10.61 -0.30
C GLU A 257 -12.68 9.95 0.77
N LEU A 258 -12.71 10.47 2.00
CA LEU A 258 -11.95 9.93 3.12
C LEU A 258 -12.33 8.48 3.43
N PHE A 259 -13.62 8.16 3.39
CA PHE A 259 -14.11 6.81 3.58
C PHE A 259 -13.59 5.87 2.49
N PHE A 260 -13.62 6.28 1.22
CA PHE A 260 -13.15 5.46 0.10
C PHE A 260 -11.66 5.16 0.19
N LEU A 261 -10.86 6.20 0.43
CA LEU A 261 -9.43 6.01 0.62
C LEU A 261 -9.16 5.10 1.81
N ALA A 262 -9.88 5.26 2.93
CA ALA A 262 -9.76 4.38 4.08
C ALA A 262 -10.15 2.93 3.77
N LEU A 263 -11.26 2.73 3.06
CA LEU A 263 -11.75 1.42 2.67
C LEU A 263 -10.74 0.68 1.78
N ILE A 264 -10.19 1.35 0.76
CA ILE A 264 -9.14 0.77 -0.09
C ILE A 264 -7.94 0.32 0.76
N ARG A 265 -7.51 1.14 1.73
CA ARG A 265 -6.42 0.78 2.65
C ARG A 265 -6.76 -0.43 3.52
N LEU A 266 -7.96 -0.46 4.10
CA LEU A 266 -8.42 -1.54 4.95
C LEU A 266 -8.56 -2.86 4.18
N GLN A 267 -9.05 -2.80 2.94
CA GLN A 267 -9.17 -3.98 2.07
C GLN A 267 -7.80 -4.55 1.68
N VAL A 268 -6.84 -3.69 1.31
CA VAL A 268 -5.45 -4.13 1.06
C VAL A 268 -4.85 -4.75 2.32
N TYR A 269 -5.09 -4.14 3.49
CA TYR A 269 -4.63 -4.67 4.76
C TYR A 269 -5.23 -6.05 5.08
N ALA A 270 -6.54 -6.18 4.99
CA ALA A 270 -7.29 -7.42 5.19
C ALA A 270 -6.81 -8.55 4.28
N PHE A 271 -6.57 -8.24 3.00
CA PHE A 271 -6.00 -9.19 2.05
C PHE A 271 -4.60 -9.65 2.44
N LEU A 272 -3.70 -8.73 2.78
CA LEU A 272 -2.30 -9.04 3.11
C LEU A 272 -2.15 -9.83 4.42
N HIS A 273 -3.07 -9.64 5.37
CA HIS A 273 -3.00 -10.23 6.71
C HIS A 273 -3.97 -11.41 6.90
N GLU A 274 -4.76 -11.74 5.88
CA GLU A 274 -5.78 -12.78 5.94
C GLU A 274 -6.77 -12.59 7.10
N ASP A 275 -7.22 -11.35 7.26
CA ASP A 275 -8.16 -10.97 8.33
C ASP A 275 -9.34 -10.21 7.73
N ASP A 276 -10.51 -10.85 7.68
CA ASP A 276 -11.74 -10.22 7.18
C ASP A 276 -12.46 -9.33 8.20
N ALA A 277 -11.94 -9.17 9.42
CA ALA A 277 -12.55 -8.29 10.41
C ALA A 277 -12.63 -6.83 9.94
N TYR A 278 -11.76 -6.42 9.00
CA TYR A 278 -11.58 -5.02 8.60
C TYR A 278 -12.28 -4.61 7.31
N VAL A 279 -13.17 -5.47 6.81
CA VAL A 279 -13.56 -5.49 5.40
C VAL A 279 -14.79 -4.62 5.07
N ASP A 280 -15.60 -4.24 6.07
CA ASP A 280 -16.74 -3.32 5.91
C ASP A 280 -17.07 -2.58 7.23
N PRO A 281 -16.34 -1.50 7.57
CA PRO A 281 -16.55 -0.78 8.83
C PRO A 281 -17.99 -0.24 8.93
N GLY A 282 -18.73 -0.69 9.93
CA GLY A 282 -20.12 -0.31 10.16
C GLY A 282 -21.12 -0.81 9.11
N ALA A 283 -20.75 -1.82 8.32
CA ALA A 283 -21.56 -2.35 7.21
C ALA A 283 -21.98 -1.29 6.18
N ILE A 284 -21.20 -0.21 6.04
CA ILE A 284 -21.56 0.96 5.24
C ILE A 284 -21.60 0.58 3.76
N THR A 285 -20.61 -0.15 3.25
CA THR A 285 -20.60 -0.53 1.82
C THR A 285 -21.75 -1.48 1.49
N THR A 286 -22.04 -2.43 2.37
CA THR A 286 -23.18 -3.34 2.22
C THR A 286 -24.52 -2.59 2.18
N MET A 287 -24.72 -1.63 3.10
CA MET A 287 -25.96 -0.87 3.20
C MET A 287 -26.17 0.06 1.99
N TRP A 288 -25.14 0.78 1.59
CA TRP A 288 -25.25 1.78 0.52
C TRP A 288 -25.09 1.17 -0.88
N GLY A 289 -24.44 0.01 -1.01
CA GLY A 289 -24.29 -0.72 -2.27
C GLY A 289 -25.62 -1.19 -2.87
N VAL A 290 -26.71 -1.21 -2.09
CA VAL A 290 -28.07 -1.46 -2.62
C VAL A 290 -28.52 -0.34 -3.56
N PHE A 291 -28.04 0.89 -3.35
CA PHE A 291 -28.48 2.08 -4.06
C PHE A 291 -27.45 2.60 -5.06
N ASP A 292 -26.19 2.19 -4.92
CA ASP A 292 -25.06 2.73 -5.66
C ASP A 292 -24.16 1.59 -6.19
N PRO A 293 -24.12 1.38 -7.51
CA PRO A 293 -23.28 0.37 -8.15
C PRO A 293 -21.78 0.49 -7.86
N LEU A 294 -21.23 1.69 -7.63
CA LEU A 294 -19.81 1.85 -7.29
C LEU A 294 -19.54 1.38 -5.87
N LEU A 295 -20.38 1.75 -4.90
CA LEU A 295 -20.30 1.22 -3.53
C LEU A 295 -20.51 -0.29 -3.49
N ARG A 296 -21.42 -0.82 -4.32
CA ARG A 296 -21.59 -2.27 -4.49
C ARG A 296 -20.31 -2.92 -5.03
N ALA A 297 -19.64 -2.31 -6.01
CA ALA A 297 -18.35 -2.80 -6.51
C ALA A 297 -17.28 -2.84 -5.41
N MET A 298 -17.25 -1.84 -4.54
CA MET A 298 -16.34 -1.85 -3.39
C MET A 298 -16.63 -2.99 -2.42
N SER A 299 -17.91 -3.39 -2.26
CA SER A 299 -18.29 -4.57 -1.47
C SER A 299 -17.83 -5.91 -2.08
N PHE A 300 -17.46 -5.95 -3.37
CA PHE A 300 -17.00 -7.19 -3.98
C PHE A 300 -15.66 -7.68 -3.45
N MET A 301 -14.75 -6.77 -3.13
CA MET A 301 -13.52 -7.13 -2.43
C MET A 301 -13.86 -7.74 -1.06
N SER A 302 -14.88 -7.19 -0.40
CA SER A 302 -15.34 -7.68 0.89
C SER A 302 -15.90 -9.11 0.85
N LYS A 303 -16.80 -9.34 -0.11
CA LYS A 303 -17.34 -10.68 -0.39
C LYS A 303 -16.24 -11.66 -0.79
N THR A 304 -15.31 -11.22 -1.66
CA THR A 304 -14.16 -12.02 -2.11
C THR A 304 -13.28 -12.47 -0.95
N LEU A 305 -12.91 -11.55 -0.05
CA LEU A 305 -12.06 -11.87 1.09
C LEU A 305 -12.74 -12.85 2.05
N SER A 306 -14.03 -12.66 2.34
CA SER A 306 -14.79 -13.60 3.17
C SER A 306 -14.90 -14.99 2.55
N LEU A 307 -15.21 -15.08 1.25
CA LEU A 307 -15.25 -16.36 0.53
C LEU A 307 -13.87 -17.02 0.48
N ARG A 308 -12.82 -16.25 0.22
CA ARG A 308 -11.45 -16.72 0.27
C ARG A 308 -11.10 -17.28 1.63
N HIS A 309 -11.35 -16.58 2.74
CA HIS A 309 -11.07 -17.11 4.07
C HIS A 309 -11.79 -18.42 4.35
N LYS A 310 -13.05 -18.55 3.92
CA LYS A 310 -13.81 -19.81 4.04
C LYS A 310 -13.21 -20.94 3.19
N LEU A 311 -12.90 -20.71 1.92
CA LEU A 311 -12.23 -21.70 1.07
C LEU A 311 -10.89 -22.13 1.67
N MET A 312 -10.16 -21.14 2.18
CA MET A 312 -8.83 -21.29 2.74
C MET A 312 -8.81 -21.90 4.14
N SER A 313 -9.92 -21.89 4.89
CA SER A 313 -10.03 -22.60 6.17
C SER A 313 -10.26 -24.09 5.99
N PHE A 314 -10.87 -24.49 4.87
CA PHE A 314 -10.97 -25.89 4.44
C PHE A 314 -9.68 -26.43 3.84
N TYR A 315 -8.76 -25.54 3.46
CA TYR A 315 -7.48 -25.87 2.85
C TYR A 315 -6.42 -26.22 3.91
N ASP A 316 -6.03 -27.50 4.01
CA ASP A 316 -4.92 -27.95 4.85
C ASP A 316 -3.64 -28.16 4.00
N PRO A 317 -2.63 -27.28 4.11
CA PRO A 317 -1.37 -27.43 3.37
C PRO A 317 -0.52 -28.62 3.82
N SER A 318 -0.83 -29.22 4.98
CA SER A 318 -0.15 -30.44 5.47
C SER A 318 -0.78 -31.74 4.97
N ASN A 319 -1.97 -31.64 4.36
CA ASN A 319 -2.66 -32.74 3.72
C ASN A 319 -2.55 -32.60 2.19
N THR A 320 -1.34 -32.77 1.66
CA THR A 320 -1.07 -32.87 0.21
C THR A 320 -1.66 -34.11 -0.45
N ALA A 321 -2.39 -34.95 0.30
CA ALA A 321 -3.22 -35.97 -0.31
C ALA A 321 -4.39 -35.25 -1.00
N LEU A 322 -4.52 -35.45 -2.31
CA LEU A 322 -5.70 -35.04 -3.06
C LEU A 322 -6.96 -35.37 -2.23
N PRO A 323 -8.01 -34.52 -2.20
CA PRO A 323 -9.33 -35.05 -1.89
C PRO A 323 -9.51 -36.27 -2.81
N PRO A 324 -9.80 -37.47 -2.27
CA PRO A 324 -9.59 -38.72 -2.97
C PRO A 324 -10.25 -38.66 -4.36
N SER A 325 -9.42 -38.66 -5.40
CA SER A 325 -9.85 -38.54 -6.80
C SER A 325 -10.49 -39.83 -7.34
N THR A 326 -10.79 -40.80 -6.48
CA THR A 326 -11.49 -42.04 -6.85
C THR A 326 -12.24 -42.62 -5.66
N SER A 327 -13.43 -42.10 -5.36
CA SER A 327 -14.59 -42.84 -4.81
C SER A 327 -15.63 -41.84 -4.32
N ASP A 328 -16.90 -42.10 -4.63
CA ASP A 328 -18.17 -41.56 -4.09
C ASP A 328 -18.19 -41.02 -2.63
N THR A 329 -17.33 -40.08 -2.26
CA THR A 329 -17.48 -39.27 -1.05
C THR A 329 -18.20 -37.99 -1.43
N PRO A 330 -19.47 -37.80 -1.03
CA PRO A 330 -20.20 -36.58 -1.35
C PRO A 330 -19.45 -35.38 -0.80
N ILE A 331 -19.28 -34.35 -1.64
CA ILE A 331 -18.79 -33.04 -1.21
C ILE A 331 -19.60 -32.65 0.02
N GLN A 332 -18.93 -32.37 1.15
CA GLN A 332 -19.64 -31.97 2.35
C GLN A 332 -20.53 -30.75 2.03
N PRO A 333 -21.76 -30.68 2.56
CA PRO A 333 -22.72 -29.63 2.20
C PRO A 333 -22.15 -28.22 2.42
N ASP A 334 -21.28 -28.05 3.42
CA ASP A 334 -20.61 -26.78 3.71
C ASP A 334 -19.62 -26.37 2.60
N HIS A 335 -18.86 -27.31 2.02
CA HIS A 335 -17.91 -27.05 0.93
C HIS A 335 -18.63 -26.66 -0.36
N ALA A 336 -19.71 -27.39 -0.69
CA ALA A 336 -20.54 -27.09 -1.86
C ALA A 336 -21.16 -25.68 -1.77
N SER A 337 -21.62 -25.28 -0.57
CA SER A 337 -22.19 -23.95 -0.35
C SER A 337 -21.18 -22.81 -0.56
N VAL A 338 -19.93 -23.00 -0.17
CA VAL A 338 -18.89 -21.98 -0.34
C VAL A 338 -18.45 -21.88 -1.80
N ILE A 339 -18.29 -23.01 -2.50
CA ILE A 339 -18.03 -23.01 -3.95
C ILE A 339 -19.17 -22.31 -4.70
N GLN A 340 -20.42 -22.65 -4.39
CA GLN A 340 -21.59 -22.01 -4.96
C GLN A 340 -21.58 -20.50 -4.74
N GLY A 341 -21.26 -20.05 -3.52
CA GLY A 341 -21.10 -18.63 -3.20
C GLY A 341 -19.98 -17.93 -3.98
N CYS A 342 -18.95 -18.67 -4.43
CA CYS A 342 -17.90 -18.13 -5.30
C CYS A 342 -18.40 -17.93 -6.73
N PHE A 343 -19.14 -18.89 -7.29
CA PHE A 343 -19.76 -18.71 -8.61
C PHE A 343 -20.79 -17.58 -8.61
N GLU A 344 -21.62 -17.49 -7.56
CA GLU A 344 -22.54 -16.36 -7.38
C GLU A 344 -21.80 -15.02 -7.30
N ALA A 345 -20.62 -14.97 -6.66
CA ALA A 345 -19.80 -13.76 -6.66
C ALA A 345 -19.24 -13.44 -8.06
N LEU A 346 -18.86 -14.44 -8.87
CA LEU A 346 -18.45 -14.23 -10.26
C LEU A 346 -19.61 -13.70 -11.12
N ASP A 347 -20.83 -14.18 -10.88
CA ASP A 347 -22.05 -13.67 -11.52
C ASP A 347 -22.34 -12.22 -11.10
N ASP A 348 -22.15 -11.87 -9.82
CA ASP A 348 -22.30 -10.49 -9.34
C ASP A 348 -21.33 -9.52 -10.05
N PHE A 349 -20.07 -9.94 -10.26
CA PHE A 349 -19.11 -9.15 -11.04
C PHE A 349 -19.59 -8.96 -12.49
N HIS A 350 -20.17 -9.99 -13.11
CA HIS A 350 -20.68 -9.92 -14.48
C HIS A 350 -21.94 -9.03 -14.58
N ALA A 351 -22.85 -9.14 -13.61
CA ALA A 351 -24.02 -8.26 -13.51
C ALA A 351 -23.59 -6.80 -13.34
N TRP A 352 -22.60 -6.54 -12.48
CA TRP A 352 -22.05 -5.20 -12.31
C TRP A 352 -21.45 -4.65 -13.60
N ASP A 353 -20.68 -5.44 -14.35
CA ASP A 353 -20.12 -5.06 -15.64
C ASP A 353 -21.20 -4.59 -16.64
N THR A 354 -22.38 -5.20 -16.59
CA THR A 354 -23.51 -4.87 -17.45
C THR A 354 -24.22 -3.60 -16.99
N GLU A 355 -24.43 -3.44 -15.68
CA GLU A 355 -25.19 -2.34 -15.09
C GLU A 355 -24.36 -1.04 -14.97
N ALA A 356 -23.05 -1.16 -14.75
CA ALA A 356 -22.17 -0.02 -14.49
C ALA A 356 -22.21 0.99 -15.64
N ALA A 357 -22.27 0.54 -16.89
CA ALA A 357 -22.25 1.46 -18.02
C ALA A 357 -23.39 2.49 -18.00
N ALA A 358 -24.61 2.03 -17.73
CA ALA A 358 -25.79 2.90 -17.67
C ALA A 358 -25.75 3.84 -16.46
N TYR A 359 -25.34 3.33 -15.29
CA TYR A 359 -25.20 4.16 -14.08
C TYR A 359 -24.16 5.26 -14.28
N TRP A 360 -22.97 4.94 -14.82
CA TRP A 360 -21.90 5.91 -15.04
C TRP A 360 -22.32 7.02 -15.99
N GLN A 361 -22.99 6.69 -17.10
CA GLN A 361 -23.50 7.69 -18.04
C GLN A 361 -24.53 8.63 -17.41
N SER A 362 -25.34 8.13 -16.48
CA SER A 362 -26.38 8.93 -15.81
C SER A 362 -25.84 9.82 -14.70
N MET A 363 -24.79 9.37 -14.01
CA MET A 363 -24.28 10.01 -12.80
C MET A 363 -23.07 10.90 -13.04
N PHE A 364 -22.24 10.58 -14.04
CA PHE A 364 -20.94 11.20 -14.25
C PHE A 364 -20.83 11.75 -15.67
N GLU A 365 -21.28 12.99 -15.85
CA GLU A 365 -21.19 13.68 -17.13
C GLU A 365 -19.72 13.84 -17.55
N GLY A 366 -19.38 13.35 -18.75
CA GLY A 366 -18.03 13.48 -19.32
C GLY A 366 -16.98 12.48 -18.81
N ARG A 367 -17.33 11.54 -17.92
CA ARG A 367 -16.43 10.46 -17.47
C ARG A 367 -16.44 9.26 -18.43
N GLY A 368 -15.35 8.49 -18.41
CA GLY A 368 -15.23 7.22 -19.11
C GLY A 368 -16.20 6.19 -18.54
N VAL A 369 -16.76 5.37 -19.41
CA VAL A 369 -17.78 4.39 -19.03
C VAL A 369 -17.10 3.03 -18.80
N PRO A 370 -17.28 2.39 -17.63
CA PRO A 370 -16.78 1.04 -17.39
C PRO A 370 -17.28 0.06 -18.45
N THR A 371 -16.46 -0.92 -18.81
CA THR A 371 -16.80 -1.93 -19.81
C THR A 371 -16.83 -3.32 -19.20
N ALA A 372 -17.49 -4.24 -19.90
CA ALA A 372 -17.47 -5.64 -19.54
C ALA A 372 -16.05 -6.25 -19.61
N LEU A 373 -15.85 -7.35 -18.88
CA LEU A 373 -14.62 -8.13 -18.87
C LEU A 373 -14.11 -8.44 -20.28
N GLY A 374 -12.82 -8.22 -20.52
CA GLY A 374 -12.14 -8.47 -21.80
C GLY A 374 -12.37 -7.40 -22.86
N GLN A 375 -13.19 -6.37 -22.57
CA GLN A 375 -13.42 -5.27 -23.49
C GLN A 375 -12.45 -4.09 -23.33
N ALA A 376 -11.73 -4.00 -22.19
CA ALA A 376 -10.83 -2.88 -21.92
C ALA A 376 -9.67 -2.84 -22.94
N ALA A 377 -9.22 -4.01 -23.42
CA ALA A 377 -8.17 -4.12 -24.43
C ALA A 377 -8.68 -3.98 -25.88
N SER A 378 -9.97 -4.21 -26.14
CA SER A 378 -10.52 -4.35 -27.50
C SER A 378 -11.32 -3.16 -28.02
N ARG A 379 -11.79 -2.25 -27.15
CA ARG A 379 -12.52 -1.03 -27.55
C ARG A 379 -11.60 0.19 -27.68
N ALA A 380 -11.47 0.71 -28.90
CA ALA A 380 -11.20 2.12 -29.19
C ALA A 380 -12.42 2.69 -29.94
N PRO A 381 -12.94 3.91 -29.66
CA PRO A 381 -12.25 5.10 -29.14
C PRO A 381 -13.03 5.85 -28.02
N GLN A 382 -13.37 5.18 -26.93
CA GLN A 382 -13.68 5.87 -25.67
C GLN A 382 -12.76 5.30 -24.61
N GLY A 383 -11.55 5.84 -24.53
CA GLY A 383 -10.57 5.51 -23.50
C GLY A 383 -11.06 5.95 -22.12
N TYR A 384 -10.44 5.41 -21.08
CA TYR A 384 -10.81 5.72 -19.70
C TYR A 384 -10.21 7.04 -19.22
N ASP A 385 -10.93 7.73 -18.33
CA ASP A 385 -10.32 8.68 -17.41
C ASP A 385 -9.57 7.94 -16.29
N VAL A 386 -8.76 8.69 -15.53
CA VAL A 386 -7.87 8.14 -14.51
C VAL A 386 -8.65 7.40 -13.42
N GLU A 387 -9.73 7.99 -12.93
CA GLU A 387 -10.55 7.47 -11.83
C GLU A 387 -11.32 6.21 -12.24
N THR A 388 -11.89 6.21 -13.45
CA THR A 388 -12.53 5.02 -14.00
C THR A 388 -11.52 3.88 -14.19
N ALA A 389 -10.33 4.17 -14.72
CA ALA A 389 -9.28 3.17 -14.90
C ALA A 389 -8.83 2.56 -13.56
N CYS A 390 -8.61 3.38 -12.52
CA CYS A 390 -8.25 2.90 -11.19
C CYS A 390 -9.36 2.05 -10.57
N THR A 391 -10.62 2.44 -10.75
CA THR A 391 -11.78 1.70 -10.25
C THR A 391 -11.85 0.31 -10.89
N ILE A 392 -11.70 0.22 -12.22
CA ILE A 392 -11.69 -1.07 -12.92
C ILE A 392 -10.55 -1.95 -12.43
N ILE A 393 -9.33 -1.40 -12.28
CA ILE A 393 -8.17 -2.14 -11.77
C ILE A 393 -8.47 -2.75 -10.39
N LEU A 394 -9.08 -1.99 -9.47
CA LEU A 394 -9.43 -2.47 -8.13
C LEU A 394 -10.48 -3.59 -8.16
N ILE A 395 -11.54 -3.43 -8.97
CA ILE A 395 -12.61 -4.43 -9.10
C ILE A 395 -12.08 -5.72 -9.73
N ARG A 396 -11.30 -5.62 -10.80
CA ARG A 396 -10.66 -6.77 -11.46
C ARG A 396 -9.65 -7.45 -10.53
N SER A 397 -9.00 -6.71 -9.62
CA SER A 397 -8.14 -7.30 -8.59
C SER A 397 -8.93 -8.19 -7.62
N ALA A 398 -10.12 -7.75 -7.18
CA ALA A 398 -11.00 -8.59 -6.36
C ALA A 398 -11.39 -9.87 -7.11
N ARG A 399 -11.82 -9.74 -8.37
CA ARG A 399 -12.15 -10.90 -9.22
C ARG A 399 -10.96 -11.86 -9.36
N LEU A 400 -9.76 -11.34 -9.61
CA LEU A 400 -8.54 -12.14 -9.72
C LEU A 400 -8.24 -12.92 -8.43
N ILE A 401 -8.36 -12.27 -7.26
CA ILE A 401 -8.17 -12.95 -5.97
C ILE A 401 -9.17 -14.10 -5.81
N LEU A 402 -10.43 -13.89 -6.16
CA LEU A 402 -11.46 -14.93 -6.08
C LEU A 402 -11.15 -16.11 -7.01
N LEU A 403 -10.87 -15.84 -8.29
CA LEU A 403 -10.53 -16.85 -9.29
C LEU A 403 -9.31 -17.69 -8.85
N MET A 404 -8.26 -17.02 -8.38
CA MET A 404 -7.07 -17.71 -7.88
C MET A 404 -7.38 -18.59 -6.65
N SER A 405 -8.26 -18.11 -5.75
CA SER A 405 -8.70 -18.89 -4.58
C SER A 405 -9.48 -20.14 -5.00
N MET A 406 -10.34 -20.02 -6.01
CA MET A 406 -11.10 -21.14 -6.57
C MET A 406 -10.18 -22.16 -7.23
N ILE A 407 -9.21 -21.72 -8.05
CA ILE A 407 -8.24 -22.61 -8.70
C ILE A 407 -7.37 -23.33 -7.66
N ALA A 408 -6.92 -22.63 -6.61
CA ALA A 408 -6.15 -23.25 -5.53
C ALA A 408 -6.92 -24.35 -4.80
N TYR A 409 -8.22 -24.13 -4.59
CA TYR A 409 -9.09 -25.02 -3.84
C TYR A 409 -9.72 -26.15 -4.67
N ILE A 410 -9.98 -25.95 -5.96
CA ILE A 410 -10.63 -26.91 -6.87
C ILE A 410 -9.57 -27.45 -7.87
N PRO A 411 -8.72 -28.40 -7.47
CA PRO A 411 -7.63 -28.87 -8.33
C PRO A 411 -8.11 -29.75 -9.51
N ASP A 412 -9.31 -30.34 -9.45
CA ASP A 412 -9.66 -31.53 -10.25
C ASP A 412 -11.12 -31.54 -10.81
N MET A 413 -11.78 -30.38 -10.93
CA MET A 413 -13.03 -30.30 -11.71
C MET A 413 -12.68 -30.53 -13.18
N ALA A 414 -12.92 -31.76 -13.66
CA ALA A 414 -12.79 -32.25 -15.04
C ALA A 414 -12.30 -31.18 -16.04
N ASP A 415 -11.06 -31.34 -16.54
CA ASP A 415 -10.25 -30.47 -17.42
C ASP A 415 -10.86 -29.17 -17.99
N TRP A 416 -12.10 -29.21 -18.48
CA TRP A 416 -12.93 -28.09 -18.93
C TRP A 416 -13.18 -27.00 -17.87
N GLY A 417 -13.52 -27.36 -16.62
CA GLY A 417 -13.87 -26.36 -15.59
C GLY A 417 -12.69 -25.48 -15.20
N THR A 418 -11.52 -26.09 -15.00
CA THR A 418 -10.28 -25.37 -14.73
C THR A 418 -9.84 -24.54 -15.94
N LEU A 419 -10.03 -25.03 -17.18
CA LEU A 419 -9.68 -24.27 -18.39
C LEU A 419 -10.47 -22.97 -18.51
N VAL A 420 -11.77 -22.99 -18.16
CA VAL A 420 -12.61 -21.77 -18.15
C VAL A 420 -12.10 -20.77 -17.11
N LEU A 421 -11.79 -21.22 -15.89
CA LEU A 421 -11.23 -20.34 -14.85
C LEU A 421 -9.87 -19.75 -15.26
N GLU A 422 -9.01 -20.54 -15.90
CA GLU A 422 -7.72 -20.07 -16.44
C GLU A 422 -7.92 -18.98 -17.51
N GLN A 423 -8.89 -19.16 -18.41
CA GLN A 423 -9.23 -18.16 -19.42
C GLN A 423 -9.78 -16.87 -18.77
N GLU A 424 -10.62 -16.98 -17.75
CA GLU A 424 -11.12 -15.81 -17.02
C GLU A 424 -10.00 -15.07 -16.27
N VAL A 425 -9.01 -15.79 -15.72
CA VAL A 425 -7.80 -15.19 -15.12
C VAL A 425 -7.04 -14.40 -16.17
N ASP A 426 -6.80 -14.97 -17.35
CA ASP A 426 -6.10 -14.28 -18.45
C ASP A 426 -6.82 -13.00 -18.87
N MET A 427 -8.15 -13.07 -19.09
CA MET A 427 -8.97 -11.89 -19.43
C MET A 427 -8.92 -10.82 -18.33
N THR A 428 -9.00 -11.24 -17.07
CA THR A 428 -8.95 -10.33 -15.92
C THR A 428 -7.61 -9.61 -15.83
N ILE A 429 -6.50 -10.32 -16.06
CA ILE A 429 -5.15 -9.73 -16.06
C ILE A 429 -4.99 -8.76 -17.24
N ASN A 430 -5.44 -9.14 -18.44
CA ASN A 430 -5.37 -8.29 -19.62
C ASN A 430 -6.13 -6.97 -19.41
N ASP A 431 -7.32 -7.01 -18.81
CA ASP A 431 -8.08 -5.80 -18.46
C ASP A 431 -7.33 -4.92 -17.44
N ILE A 432 -6.77 -5.51 -16.37
CA ILE A 432 -5.98 -4.76 -15.37
C ILE A 432 -4.83 -4.03 -16.07
N LEU A 433 -4.05 -4.73 -16.89
CA LEU A 433 -2.89 -4.15 -17.57
C LEU A 433 -3.28 -3.11 -18.63
N ALA A 434 -4.39 -3.32 -19.35
CA ALA A 434 -4.90 -2.38 -20.35
C ALA A 434 -5.35 -1.04 -19.73
N CYS A 435 -5.82 -1.05 -18.47
CA CYS A 435 -6.22 0.16 -17.76
C CYS A 435 -5.03 0.98 -17.21
N VAL A 436 -3.84 0.40 -17.04
CA VAL A 436 -2.70 1.08 -16.41
C VAL A 436 -2.25 2.36 -17.13
N PRO A 437 -2.11 2.39 -18.47
CA PRO A 437 -1.72 3.62 -19.17
C PRO A 437 -2.70 4.77 -18.98
N TYR A 438 -4.01 4.48 -18.88
CA TYR A 438 -5.02 5.47 -18.57
C TYR A 438 -4.93 5.95 -17.12
N ALA A 439 -4.77 5.01 -16.17
CA ALA A 439 -4.60 5.33 -14.76
C ALA A 439 -3.38 6.22 -14.50
N LEU A 440 -2.24 5.95 -15.16
CA LEU A 440 -1.02 6.75 -15.01
C LEU A 440 -1.00 8.03 -15.87
N GLY A 441 -2.06 8.29 -16.63
CA GLY A 441 -2.16 9.48 -17.49
C GLY A 441 -1.23 9.45 -18.72
N ASP A 442 -0.74 8.28 -19.12
CA ASP A 442 0.07 8.11 -20.33
C ASP A 442 -0.76 8.20 -21.60
N VAL A 443 -2.04 7.83 -21.49
CA VAL A 443 -3.01 7.83 -22.59
C VAL A 443 -4.25 8.58 -22.11
N ARG A 444 -4.73 9.51 -22.92
CA ARG A 444 -5.97 10.25 -22.68
C ARG A 444 -7.19 9.41 -23.10
N PRO A 445 -8.40 9.80 -22.67
CA PRO A 445 -9.63 9.17 -23.13
C PRO A 445 -9.81 9.15 -24.66
N ASP A 446 -9.18 10.07 -25.41
CA ASP A 446 -9.20 10.09 -26.88
C ASP A 446 -8.15 9.17 -27.53
N GLY A 447 -7.40 8.41 -26.74
CA GLY A 447 -6.32 7.53 -27.19
C GLY A 447 -5.02 8.24 -27.52
N GLN A 448 -4.94 9.57 -27.39
CA GLN A 448 -3.72 10.33 -27.63
C GLN A 448 -2.77 10.26 -26.43
N PRO A 449 -1.45 10.47 -26.64
CA PRO A 449 -0.51 10.58 -25.54
C PRO A 449 -0.94 11.63 -24.52
N GLY A 450 -0.99 11.20 -23.26
CA GLY A 450 -1.38 12.01 -22.12
C GLY A 450 -0.27 12.87 -21.55
N SER A 451 -0.66 13.67 -20.57
CA SER A 451 0.25 14.43 -19.74
C SER A 451 0.38 13.66 -18.44
N VAL A 452 1.62 13.44 -17.96
CA VAL A 452 1.91 12.66 -16.74
C VAL A 452 1.54 13.43 -15.45
N GLN A 453 0.46 14.21 -15.47
CA GLN A 453 0.00 14.97 -14.32
C GLN A 453 -0.69 14.03 -13.33
N HIS A 454 -0.28 14.08 -12.06
CA HIS A 454 -0.86 13.30 -10.97
C HIS A 454 -0.73 11.76 -11.04
N ASP A 455 0.18 11.20 -11.85
CA ASP A 455 0.37 9.74 -11.91
C ASP A 455 0.74 9.09 -10.56
N GLY A 456 1.21 9.89 -9.58
CA GLY A 456 1.58 9.44 -8.25
C GLY A 456 0.38 9.07 -7.41
N ALA A 457 -0.73 9.80 -7.59
CA ALA A 457 -2.02 9.48 -6.99
C ALA A 457 -2.51 8.10 -7.46
N ALA A 458 -2.55 7.89 -8.78
CA ALA A 458 -2.94 6.62 -9.36
C ALA A 458 -1.98 5.48 -8.96
N ALA A 459 -0.66 5.74 -8.98
CA ALA A 459 0.35 4.77 -8.58
C ALA A 459 0.14 4.25 -7.14
N ILE A 460 -0.22 5.14 -6.20
CA ILE A 460 -0.54 4.73 -4.83
C ILE A 460 -1.75 3.79 -4.81
N MET A 461 -2.78 4.06 -5.61
CA MET A 461 -4.00 3.24 -5.64
C MET A 461 -3.76 1.86 -6.28
N ILE A 462 -2.99 1.79 -7.36
CA ILE A 462 -2.90 0.57 -8.19
C ILE A 462 -1.69 -0.32 -7.90
N HIS A 463 -0.64 0.15 -7.21
CA HIS A 463 0.61 -0.61 -7.08
C HIS A 463 0.40 -2.02 -6.52
N GLN A 464 -0.52 -2.19 -5.55
CA GLN A 464 -0.81 -3.51 -4.97
C GLN A 464 -1.49 -4.44 -5.97
N SER A 465 -2.42 -3.92 -6.78
CA SER A 465 -3.04 -4.67 -7.88
C SER A 465 -2.02 -5.18 -8.89
N ILE A 466 -1.03 -4.36 -9.24
CA ILE A 466 0.02 -4.77 -10.17
C ILE A 466 0.95 -5.82 -9.54
N ARG A 467 1.20 -5.75 -8.22
CA ARG A 467 1.93 -6.82 -7.49
C ARG A 467 1.17 -8.15 -7.49
N LEU A 468 -0.16 -8.14 -7.43
CA LEU A 468 -0.97 -9.36 -7.57
C LEU A 468 -0.74 -10.00 -8.94
N VAL A 469 -0.79 -9.19 -10.01
CA VAL A 469 -0.52 -9.67 -11.37
C VAL A 469 0.90 -10.21 -11.52
N ALA A 470 1.90 -9.45 -11.07
CA ALA A 470 3.32 -9.83 -11.18
C ALA A 470 3.69 -11.10 -10.39
N SER A 471 2.86 -11.49 -9.40
CA SER A 471 3.03 -12.70 -8.61
C SER A 471 2.09 -13.84 -9.01
N CYS A 472 1.17 -13.63 -9.96
CA CYS A 472 0.16 -14.62 -10.34
C CYS A 472 0.79 -15.82 -11.08
N ALA A 473 0.47 -17.04 -10.64
CA ALA A 473 0.97 -18.29 -11.22
C ALA A 473 0.43 -18.58 -12.63
N TYR A 474 -0.76 -18.08 -12.94
CA TYR A 474 -1.45 -18.33 -14.20
C TYR A 474 -1.25 -17.23 -15.24
N ALA A 475 -0.62 -16.11 -14.87
CA ALA A 475 -0.22 -15.07 -15.82
C ALA A 475 0.73 -15.60 -16.89
N SER A 476 0.58 -15.10 -18.12
CA SER A 476 1.49 -15.38 -19.23
C SER A 476 2.85 -14.68 -19.02
N SER A 477 3.88 -15.12 -19.75
CA SER A 477 5.21 -14.50 -19.64
C SER A 477 5.20 -13.02 -20.03
N ASP A 478 4.44 -12.66 -21.07
CA ASP A 478 4.27 -11.27 -21.52
C ASP A 478 3.53 -10.41 -20.48
N GLN A 479 2.48 -10.96 -19.84
CA GLN A 479 1.77 -10.28 -18.76
C GLN A 479 2.68 -10.02 -17.55
N LEU A 480 3.48 -11.01 -17.16
CA LEU A 480 4.44 -10.88 -16.06
C LEU A 480 5.53 -9.85 -16.39
N GLU A 481 6.07 -9.85 -17.61
CA GLU A 481 7.05 -8.86 -18.05
C GLU A 481 6.48 -7.44 -17.98
N LYS A 482 5.29 -7.22 -18.54
CA LYS A 482 4.57 -5.94 -18.48
C LYS A 482 4.32 -5.48 -17.04
N ALA A 483 3.82 -6.37 -16.18
CA ALA A 483 3.56 -6.05 -14.79
C ALA A 483 4.84 -5.64 -14.04
N ASN A 484 5.94 -6.35 -14.26
CA ASN A 484 7.24 -6.03 -13.65
C ASN A 484 7.82 -4.70 -14.17
N GLU A 485 7.66 -4.40 -15.46
CA GLU A 485 8.04 -3.10 -16.03
C GLU A 485 7.27 -1.95 -15.35
N ILE A 486 5.95 -2.12 -15.20
CA ILE A 486 5.10 -1.16 -14.50
C ILE A 486 5.59 -0.97 -13.06
N LEU A 487 5.81 -2.03 -12.28
CA LEU A 487 6.29 -1.93 -10.89
C LEU A 487 7.65 -1.23 -10.80
N SER A 488 8.57 -1.55 -11.71
CA SER A 488 9.87 -0.89 -11.80
C SER A 488 9.72 0.61 -12.03
N ARG A 489 8.82 1.01 -12.94
CA ARG A 489 8.48 2.43 -13.17
C ARG A 489 7.85 3.09 -11.93
N LEU A 490 6.91 2.43 -11.25
CA LEU A 490 6.30 2.98 -10.03
C LEU A 490 7.36 3.24 -8.95
N ASN A 491 8.33 2.34 -8.79
CA ASN A 491 9.41 2.50 -7.82
C ASN A 491 10.43 3.57 -8.24
N ALA A 492 11.06 3.40 -9.39
CA ALA A 492 12.19 4.22 -9.81
C ALA A 492 11.77 5.57 -10.40
N GLY A 493 10.68 5.60 -11.18
CA GLY A 493 10.20 6.79 -11.87
C GLY A 493 9.33 7.70 -11.00
N ILE A 494 8.37 7.11 -10.28
CA ILE A 494 7.39 7.87 -9.48
C ILE A 494 7.84 8.01 -8.02
N GLY A 495 8.53 7.01 -7.48
CA GLY A 495 9.02 7.01 -6.10
C GLY A 495 8.12 6.27 -5.11
N ILE A 496 7.28 5.34 -5.59
CA ILE A 496 6.51 4.41 -4.74
C ILE A 496 7.40 3.20 -4.42
N ARG A 497 8.18 3.29 -3.35
CA ARG A 497 9.15 2.25 -2.99
C ARG A 497 8.49 0.92 -2.64
N ALA A 498 7.26 0.95 -2.11
CA ALA A 498 6.45 -0.24 -1.84
C ALA A 498 6.10 -1.07 -3.09
N ALA A 499 6.20 -0.51 -4.31
CA ALA A 499 5.84 -1.21 -5.54
C ALA A 499 6.73 -2.45 -5.82
N VAL A 500 8.01 -2.41 -5.45
CA VAL A 500 8.94 -3.53 -5.70
C VAL A 500 9.32 -4.25 -4.41
N GLY A 501 9.12 -3.61 -3.24
CA GLY A 501 9.59 -4.12 -1.95
C GLY A 501 11.12 -4.21 -1.90
N VAL A 502 11.72 -3.90 -0.76
CA VAL A 502 13.14 -4.21 -0.58
C VAL A 502 13.23 -5.71 -0.32
N ARG A 503 13.31 -6.48 -1.41
CA ARG A 503 13.45 -7.95 -1.52
C ARG A 503 12.13 -8.71 -1.46
N ASN A 504 12.02 -9.67 -2.38
CA ASN A 504 11.09 -10.80 -2.40
C ASN A 504 10.88 -11.54 -1.05
N GLU A 505 11.63 -11.24 0.00
CA GLU A 505 11.58 -11.96 1.27
C GLU A 505 10.24 -11.72 2.02
N ASP A 506 9.62 -10.54 1.94
CA ASP A 506 8.35 -10.27 2.66
C ASP A 506 7.12 -10.87 1.95
N LEU A 507 7.10 -10.90 0.61
CA LEU A 507 6.06 -11.64 -0.13
C LEU A 507 6.23 -13.14 0.06
N ASN A 508 7.46 -13.68 0.07
CA ASN A 508 7.71 -15.09 0.35
C ASN A 508 7.13 -15.56 1.70
N HIS A 509 6.85 -14.65 2.64
CA HIS A 509 6.18 -14.96 3.90
C HIS A 509 4.65 -14.84 3.85
N THR A 510 4.08 -14.09 2.90
CA THR A 510 2.61 -14.07 2.71
C THR A 510 2.12 -15.43 2.24
N ARG A 511 0.94 -15.86 2.69
CA ARG A 511 0.31 -17.06 2.14
C ARG A 511 0.05 -16.94 0.66
N TRP A 512 -0.28 -15.73 0.18
CA TRP A 512 -0.46 -15.49 -1.24
C TRP A 512 0.75 -15.96 -2.05
N ALA A 513 1.98 -15.55 -1.73
CA ALA A 513 3.14 -16.00 -2.50
C ALA A 513 3.36 -17.50 -2.41
N ARG A 514 3.19 -18.10 -1.22
CA ARG A 514 3.29 -19.57 -1.04
C ARG A 514 2.26 -20.32 -1.89
N GLU A 515 1.03 -19.83 -1.94
CA GLU A 515 -0.04 -20.36 -2.78
C GLU A 515 0.32 -20.22 -4.27
N GLN A 516 0.85 -19.07 -4.70
CA GLN A 516 1.28 -18.89 -6.09
C GLN A 516 2.45 -19.83 -6.46
N ASP A 517 3.41 -20.05 -5.56
CA ASP A 517 4.50 -21.02 -5.78
C ASP A 517 3.97 -22.45 -5.89
N GLU A 518 3.01 -22.83 -5.06
CA GLU A 518 2.35 -24.13 -5.14
C GLU A 518 1.58 -24.30 -6.46
N LEU A 519 0.81 -23.28 -6.86
CA LEU A 519 0.08 -23.29 -8.12
C LEU A 519 1.01 -23.38 -9.33
N ARG A 520 2.17 -22.73 -9.31
CA ARG A 520 3.20 -22.89 -10.35
C ARG A 520 3.68 -24.33 -10.43
N ALA A 521 3.94 -24.98 -9.29
CA ALA A 521 4.37 -26.37 -9.26
C ALA A 521 3.28 -27.32 -9.81
N ARG A 522 2.01 -27.09 -9.44
CA ARG A 522 0.86 -27.86 -9.96
C ARG A 522 0.70 -27.69 -11.47
N LYS A 523 0.75 -26.45 -11.97
CA LYS A 523 0.69 -26.14 -13.40
C LYS A 523 1.81 -26.84 -14.16
N ALA A 524 3.04 -26.78 -13.66
CA ALA A 524 4.18 -27.48 -14.26
C ALA A 524 3.98 -29.00 -14.31
N ALA A 525 3.41 -29.61 -13.27
CA ALA A 525 3.12 -31.04 -13.25
C ALA A 525 2.06 -31.46 -14.29
N ARG A 526 0.99 -30.68 -14.46
CA ARG A 526 -0.08 -30.92 -15.47
C ARG A 526 0.46 -30.91 -16.90
N TRP A 527 1.38 -29.98 -17.19
CA TRP A 527 2.07 -29.89 -18.50
C TRP A 527 2.97 -31.12 -18.78
N ILE A 528 3.57 -31.72 -17.75
CA ILE A 528 4.40 -32.91 -17.90
C ILE A 528 3.54 -34.16 -18.17
N THR A 529 2.35 -34.26 -17.58
CA THR A 529 1.47 -35.43 -17.69
C THR A 529 0.57 -35.43 -18.93
N SER A 530 0.30 -34.27 -19.54
CA SER A 530 -0.61 -34.15 -20.69
C SER A 530 -0.05 -33.30 -21.84
N PRO A 531 1.11 -33.65 -22.44
CA PRO A 531 1.73 -32.87 -23.52
C PRO A 531 0.95 -32.86 -24.85
N SER A 532 -0.10 -33.67 -25.00
CA SER A 532 -0.75 -34.00 -26.28
C SER A 532 -2.00 -33.20 -26.64
N LEU A 533 -2.38 -32.15 -25.89
CA LEU A 533 -3.60 -31.35 -26.19
C LEU A 533 -3.33 -29.99 -26.86
N VAL A 534 -2.07 -29.58 -27.03
CA VAL A 534 -1.69 -28.27 -27.61
C VAL A 534 -1.04 -28.40 -29.00
N GLY A 535 -0.84 -29.63 -29.50
CA GLY A 535 -0.11 -29.89 -30.75
C GLY A 535 -0.92 -29.86 -32.05
N GLU A 536 -2.21 -29.54 -32.04
CA GLU A 536 -3.06 -29.56 -33.26
C GLU A 536 -3.64 -28.19 -33.65
N ILE A 537 -3.06 -27.08 -33.17
CA ILE A 537 -3.39 -25.74 -33.69
C ILE A 537 -2.11 -25.00 -34.06
N GLU A 538 -1.35 -25.53 -35.01
CA GLU A 538 -0.48 -24.71 -35.84
C GLU A 538 -0.25 -25.39 -37.20
N GLU A 539 -0.42 -24.60 -38.27
CA GLU A 539 -0.27 -24.90 -39.70
C GLU A 539 -1.47 -25.47 -40.50
N SER A 540 -2.36 -24.57 -40.93
CA SER A 540 -2.69 -24.47 -42.38
C SER A 540 -3.18 -23.05 -42.74
N PRO A 541 -2.65 -22.40 -43.79
CA PRO A 541 -3.07 -21.05 -44.19
C PRO A 541 -4.15 -21.14 -45.26
N THR A 542 -5.40 -20.82 -44.93
CA THR A 542 -6.42 -20.51 -45.94
C THR A 542 -7.41 -19.47 -45.44
N THR A 543 -7.40 -18.34 -46.14
CA THR A 543 -8.45 -17.33 -46.26
C THR A 543 -9.86 -17.92 -46.26
N GLU A 544 -10.71 -17.50 -45.31
CA GLU A 544 -12.11 -17.08 -45.49
C GLU A 544 -12.76 -16.78 -44.12
N SER A 545 -13.43 -15.63 -44.03
CA SER A 545 -14.18 -15.17 -42.86
C SER A 545 -15.39 -16.06 -42.57
N PRO A 546 -15.81 -16.19 -41.29
CA PRO A 546 -17.24 -16.17 -41.04
C PRO A 546 -17.66 -15.38 -39.79
N ASP A 547 -18.74 -14.61 -39.97
CA ASP A 547 -19.62 -14.10 -38.92
C ASP A 547 -20.14 -15.25 -38.04
N ILE A 548 -20.04 -15.12 -36.71
CA ILE A 548 -20.77 -15.97 -35.76
C ILE A 548 -21.51 -15.09 -34.76
N LEU A 549 -22.84 -15.12 -34.89
CA LEU A 549 -23.83 -14.57 -33.98
C LEU A 549 -23.75 -15.24 -32.60
N TYR A 550 -23.70 -14.42 -31.55
CA TYR A 550 -24.03 -14.81 -30.18
C TYR A 550 -25.47 -15.33 -30.10
N SER A 551 -25.68 -16.47 -29.45
CA SER A 551 -27.00 -16.93 -29.00
C SER A 551 -26.93 -17.28 -27.51
N PRO A 552 -27.77 -16.69 -26.64
CA PRO A 552 -27.79 -17.00 -25.22
C PRO A 552 -28.54 -18.31 -24.92
N LEU A 553 -27.99 -19.09 -23.99
CA LEU A 553 -28.56 -20.33 -23.45
C LEU A 553 -29.91 -20.07 -22.77
N VAL A 554 -30.99 -20.61 -23.34
CA VAL A 554 -32.30 -20.74 -22.69
C VAL A 554 -32.35 -22.12 -22.01
N PHE A 555 -32.62 -22.14 -20.71
CA PHE A 555 -32.92 -23.35 -19.95
C PHE A 555 -34.32 -23.87 -20.33
N GLU A 556 -34.40 -25.12 -20.82
CA GLU A 556 -35.67 -25.83 -21.03
C GLU A 556 -36.22 -26.37 -19.69
N GLU A 557 -37.50 -26.10 -19.40
CA GLU A 557 -38.26 -26.71 -18.30
C GLU A 557 -38.67 -28.15 -18.62
N PRO A 558 -38.68 -29.08 -17.65
CA PRO A 558 -39.05 -30.46 -17.92
C PRO A 558 -40.51 -30.79 -17.55
N TRP A 559 -41.24 -31.27 -18.58
CA TRP A 559 -42.39 -32.18 -18.65
C TRP A 559 -43.75 -31.82 -18.00
N GLU A 560 -44.77 -31.78 -18.87
CA GLU A 560 -46.17 -32.09 -18.57
C GLU A 560 -46.34 -33.59 -18.32
N VAL A 561 -47.12 -33.97 -17.30
CA VAL A 561 -47.79 -35.28 -17.22
C VAL A 561 -49.29 -35.04 -17.31
N THR A 562 -49.88 -35.69 -18.32
CA THR A 562 -51.29 -35.79 -18.64
C THR A 562 -52.07 -36.57 -17.59
N GLY A 563 -53.30 -36.12 -17.34
CA GLY A 563 -54.31 -36.78 -16.49
C GLY A 563 -55.54 -35.91 -16.30
#